data_AF-A0A243AVG0-F1
#
_entry.id   AF-A0A243AVG0-F1
#
_cell.length_a   1.000
_cell.length_b   1.000
_cell.length_c   1.000
_cell.angle_alpha   90.00
_cell.angle_beta   90.00
_cell.angle_gamma   90.00
#
_symmetry.space_group_name_H-M   'P 1'
#
loop_
_entity.id
_entity.type
_entity.pdbx_description
1 polymer ?
#
loop_
_entity_poly.entity_id
_entity_poly.type
_entity_poly.pdbx_seq_one_letter_code
_entity_poly.pdbx_strand_id
1 'polypeptide(L)'
;MTVGFGVDCIFYEVGHPDLLHSFFSTMSYHTEPEGWGTKYPLLMKDLYFDKLSWDDVKEARENLKEIQNILQKKKPDEVVWDIEDLTKRPPWDSQPLPPQVINLATYYATPRGVTYFDLLFHALDDAQEVKIDVVIRKSIADKTS
;
A
#
# COMPACT_ATOMS: atom_id res chain seq x y z
N MET A 1 13.24 -8.07 7.96
CA MET A 1 12.58 -8.74 6.81
C MET A 1 11.73 -7.72 6.10
N THR A 2 11.78 -7.67 4.78
CA THR A 2 11.00 -6.72 3.98
C THR A 2 9.82 -7.43 3.31
N VAL A 3 8.75 -6.68 3.04
CA VAL A 3 7.55 -7.11 2.32
C VAL A 3 7.36 -6.25 1.08
N GLY A 4 6.57 -6.76 0.14
CA GLY A 4 6.26 -6.09 -1.10
C GLY A 4 5.19 -6.78 -1.90
N PHE A 5 4.83 -6.17 -3.03
CA PHE A 5 3.87 -6.72 -3.98
C PHE A 5 4.59 -7.67 -4.95
N GLY A 6 4.14 -8.90 -5.03
CA GLY A 6 4.70 -9.94 -5.88
C GLY A 6 3.76 -10.28 -7.03
N VAL A 7 4.32 -10.43 -8.22
CA VAL A 7 3.66 -10.95 -9.42
C VAL A 7 4.63 -11.92 -10.08
N ASP A 8 4.37 -13.22 -9.97
CA ASP A 8 5.30 -14.26 -10.42
C ASP A 8 6.73 -14.09 -9.86
N CYS A 9 7.73 -13.83 -10.72
CA CYS A 9 9.12 -13.55 -10.36
C CYS A 9 9.40 -12.06 -10.10
N ILE A 10 8.44 -11.18 -10.40
CA ILE A 10 8.53 -9.74 -10.16
C ILE A 10 8.21 -9.44 -8.69
N PHE A 11 8.98 -8.52 -8.10
CA PHE A 11 8.81 -8.13 -6.70
C PHE A 11 9.05 -6.63 -6.52
N TYR A 12 8.00 -5.94 -6.10
CA TYR A 12 8.00 -4.52 -5.77
C TYR A 12 8.18 -4.35 -4.28
N GLU A 13 9.43 -4.16 -3.85
CA GLU A 13 9.75 -4.00 -2.43
C GLU A 13 9.16 -2.71 -1.86
N VAL A 14 8.40 -2.86 -0.78
CA VAL A 14 7.76 -1.76 -0.06
C VAL A 14 8.59 -1.38 1.16
N GLY A 15 9.05 -2.37 1.94
CA GLY A 15 9.87 -2.15 3.13
C GLY A 15 9.39 -2.96 4.33
N HIS A 16 9.26 -2.32 5.50
CA HIS A 16 8.83 -3.00 6.73
C HIS A 16 7.34 -3.39 6.70
N PRO A 17 6.92 -4.55 7.23
CA PRO A 17 5.50 -4.94 7.33
C PRO A 17 4.59 -3.87 7.94
N ASP A 18 5.04 -3.22 9.01
CA ASP A 18 4.27 -2.17 9.69
C ASP A 18 4.01 -0.95 8.80
N LEU A 19 4.93 -0.63 7.88
CA LEU A 19 4.73 0.44 6.91
C LEU A 19 3.62 0.07 5.92
N LEU A 20 3.60 -1.18 5.47
CA LEU A 20 2.56 -1.68 4.57
C LEU A 20 1.21 -1.69 5.30
N HIS A 21 1.16 -2.18 6.54
CA HIS A 21 -0.07 -2.15 7.35
C HIS A 21 -0.58 -0.72 7.57
N SER A 22 0.31 0.22 7.90
CA SER A 22 -0.04 1.64 8.06
C SER A 22 -0.56 2.25 6.76
N PHE A 23 0.01 1.87 5.62
CA PHE A 23 -0.47 2.33 4.30
C PHE A 23 -1.93 1.91 4.05
N PHE A 24 -2.27 0.63 4.25
CA PHE A 24 -3.65 0.18 4.10
C PHE A 24 -4.58 0.74 5.20
N SER A 25 -4.09 0.91 6.42
CA SER A 25 -4.82 1.58 7.52
C SER A 25 -5.20 3.01 7.17
N THR A 26 -4.26 3.77 6.60
CA THR A 26 -4.50 5.14 6.16
C THR A 26 -5.50 5.17 5.00
N MET A 27 -5.38 4.26 4.02
CA MET A 27 -6.35 4.15 2.93
C MET A 27 -7.76 3.88 3.47
N SER A 28 -7.92 2.87 4.32
CA SER A 28 -9.23 2.47 4.83
C SER A 28 -9.86 3.57 5.69
N TYR A 29 -9.11 4.14 6.65
CA TYR A 29 -9.63 5.17 7.55
C TYR A 29 -10.18 6.41 6.82
N HIS A 30 -9.51 6.85 5.76
CA HIS A 30 -9.91 8.07 5.03
C HIS A 30 -10.94 7.84 3.93
N THR A 31 -11.15 6.59 3.50
CA THR A 31 -11.98 6.29 2.33
C THR A 31 -13.14 5.34 2.61
N GLU A 32 -13.13 4.65 3.75
CA GLU A 32 -14.10 3.64 4.17
C GLU A 32 -14.65 3.94 5.57
N PRO A 33 -15.56 4.92 5.73
CA PRO A 33 -16.10 5.30 7.04
C PRO A 33 -16.90 4.18 7.71
N GLU A 34 -17.38 3.20 6.93
CA GLU A 34 -18.10 2.02 7.44
C GLU A 34 -17.16 0.89 7.89
N GLY A 35 -15.86 1.02 7.65
CA GLY A 35 -14.82 0.09 8.12
C GLY A 35 -14.10 -0.66 7.00
N TRP A 36 -13.13 -1.48 7.40
CA TRP A 36 -12.14 -2.11 6.53
C TRP A 36 -12.74 -2.99 5.42
N GLY A 37 -12.47 -2.60 4.17
CA GLY A 37 -12.93 -3.33 2.98
C GLY A 37 -14.44 -3.30 2.77
N THR A 38 -15.12 -2.26 3.26
CA THR A 38 -16.54 -2.02 2.98
C THR A 38 -16.76 -1.42 1.60
N LYS A 39 -15.87 -0.53 1.14
CA LYS A 39 -15.94 0.11 -0.18
C LYS A 39 -14.94 -0.50 -1.17
N TYR A 40 -13.76 -0.93 -0.69
CA TYR A 40 -12.67 -1.44 -1.54
C TYR A 40 -12.26 -2.86 -1.18
N PRO A 41 -13.17 -3.86 -1.27
CA PRO A 41 -12.90 -5.23 -0.85
C PRO A 41 -11.71 -5.87 -1.59
N LEU A 42 -11.55 -5.61 -2.89
CA LEU A 42 -10.44 -6.16 -3.67
C LEU A 42 -9.04 -5.79 -3.12
N LEU A 43 -8.90 -4.57 -2.58
CA LEU A 43 -7.63 -4.10 -2.02
C LEU A 43 -7.50 -4.51 -0.55
N MET A 44 -8.57 -4.36 0.22
CA MET A 44 -8.55 -4.46 1.68
C MET A 44 -8.79 -5.88 2.19
N LYS A 45 -9.62 -6.67 1.49
CA LYS A 45 -9.96 -8.04 1.88
C LYS A 45 -9.16 -9.06 1.09
N ASP A 46 -9.01 -8.84 -0.21
CA ASP A 46 -8.38 -9.82 -1.07
C ASP A 46 -6.86 -9.62 -1.08
N LEU A 47 -6.37 -8.50 -1.65
CA LEU A 47 -4.93 -8.23 -1.73
C LEU A 47 -4.24 -8.24 -0.36
N TYR A 48 -4.82 -7.56 0.64
CA TYR A 48 -4.18 -7.37 1.94
C TYR A 48 -4.02 -8.67 2.74
N PHE A 49 -5.01 -9.58 2.68
CA PHE A 49 -5.00 -10.81 3.49
C PHE A 49 -4.55 -12.06 2.72
N ASP A 50 -4.72 -12.11 1.40
CA ASP A 50 -4.37 -13.27 0.59
C ASP A 50 -3.74 -12.84 -0.74
N LYS A 51 -4.58 -12.57 -1.74
CA LYS A 51 -4.18 -12.24 -3.10
C LYS A 51 -5.26 -11.47 -3.82
N LEU A 52 -4.87 -10.69 -4.82
CA LEU A 52 -5.77 -10.08 -5.78
C LEU A 52 -5.72 -10.85 -7.10
N SER A 53 -6.87 -11.35 -7.54
CA SER A 53 -7.00 -12.04 -8.83
C SER A 53 -6.59 -11.14 -9.98
N TRP A 54 -5.84 -11.67 -10.95
CA TRP A 54 -5.49 -10.91 -12.16
C TRP A 54 -6.72 -10.47 -12.97
N ASP A 55 -7.83 -11.21 -12.89
CA ASP A 55 -9.10 -10.87 -13.54
C ASP A 55 -9.73 -9.59 -12.95
N ASP A 56 -9.50 -9.34 -11.66
CA ASP A 56 -10.08 -8.20 -10.91
C ASP A 56 -9.18 -6.97 -10.90
N VAL A 57 -7.98 -7.05 -11.48
CA VAL A 57 -6.98 -5.98 -11.51
C VAL A 57 -7.54 -4.67 -12.07
N LYS A 58 -8.36 -4.75 -13.12
CA LYS A 58 -8.93 -3.55 -13.75
C LYS A 58 -9.80 -2.76 -12.77
N GLU A 59 -10.63 -3.45 -11.99
CA GLU A 59 -11.47 -2.82 -10.96
C GLU A 59 -10.61 -2.33 -9.79
N ALA A 60 -9.67 -3.16 -9.31
CA ALA A 60 -8.75 -2.79 -8.24
C ALA A 60 -7.92 -1.54 -8.58
N ARG A 61 -7.52 -1.37 -9.84
CA ARG A 61 -6.79 -0.20 -10.33
C ARG A 61 -7.62 1.08 -10.26
N GLU A 62 -8.89 1.04 -10.68
CA GLU A 62 -9.78 2.19 -10.58
C GLU A 62 -10.06 2.54 -9.11
N ASN A 63 -10.27 1.52 -8.27
CA ASN A 63 -10.40 1.69 -6.82
C ASN A 63 -9.15 2.37 -6.22
N LEU A 64 -7.96 1.89 -6.58
CA LEU A 64 -6.70 2.46 -6.11
C LEU A 64 -6.51 3.91 -6.54
N LYS A 65 -6.89 4.24 -7.78
CA LYS A 65 -6.85 5.61 -8.31
C LYS A 65 -7.80 6.54 -7.58
N GLU A 66 -9.01 6.09 -7.26
CA GLU A 66 -9.95 6.87 -6.45
C GLU A 66 -9.36 7.15 -5.06
N ILE A 67 -8.82 6.12 -4.40
CA ILE A 67 -8.17 6.26 -3.08
C ILE A 67 -7.00 7.24 -3.15
N GLN A 68 -6.12 7.10 -4.15
CA GLN A 68 -4.98 8.02 -4.34
C GLN A 68 -5.45 9.46 -4.46
N ASN A 69 -6.49 9.73 -5.26
CA ASN A 69 -7.05 11.08 -5.45
C ASN A 69 -7.64 11.67 -4.15
N ILE A 70 -8.21 10.83 -3.29
CA ILE A 70 -8.71 11.26 -1.98
C ILE A 70 -7.53 11.60 -1.07
N LEU A 71 -6.53 10.71 -0.97
CA LEU A 71 -5.37 10.88 -0.09
C LEU A 71 -4.44 12.02 -0.55
N GLN A 72 -4.40 12.37 -1.84
CA GLN A 72 -3.65 13.53 -2.33
C GLN A 72 -4.15 14.87 -1.75
N LYS A 73 -5.42 14.93 -1.33
CA LYS A 73 -6.04 16.11 -0.72
C LYS A 73 -5.88 16.16 0.80
N LYS A 74 -5.28 15.12 1.38
CA LYS A 74 -5.08 14.96 2.82
C LYS A 74 -3.65 15.30 3.19
N LYS A 75 -3.48 15.92 4.35
CA LYS A 75 -2.17 16.37 4.80
C LYS A 75 -1.36 15.20 5.40
N PRO A 76 -0.02 15.25 5.38
CA PRO A 76 0.82 14.18 5.93
C PRO A 76 0.60 13.87 7.42
N ASP A 77 0.13 14.84 8.21
CA ASP A 77 -0.18 14.70 9.64
C ASP A 77 -1.47 13.91 9.91
N GLU A 78 -2.30 13.70 8.88
CA GLU A 78 -3.52 12.87 8.97
C GLU A 78 -3.21 11.37 8.79
N VAL A 79 -1.94 10.96 8.85
CA VAL A 79 -1.52 9.56 8.70
C VAL A 79 -2.08 8.68 9.81
N VAL A 80 -2.52 7.47 9.46
CA VAL A 80 -2.99 6.48 10.43
C VAL A 80 -1.96 5.35 10.49
N TRP A 81 -1.28 5.24 11.63
CA TRP A 81 -0.27 4.19 11.82
C TRP A 81 -0.89 2.81 11.93
N ASP A 82 -1.99 2.71 12.68
CA ASP A 82 -2.72 1.48 12.95
C ASP A 82 -4.20 1.84 13.08
N ILE A 83 -5.06 1.25 12.26
CA ILE A 83 -6.50 1.53 12.28
C ILE A 83 -7.20 0.87 13.48
N GLU A 84 -6.61 -0.19 14.04
CA GLU A 84 -7.14 -0.86 15.23
C GLU A 84 -6.79 -0.08 16.52
N ASP A 85 -5.71 0.72 16.47
CA ASP A 85 -5.28 1.60 17.55
C ASP A 85 -4.82 2.97 17.04
N LEU A 86 -5.77 3.91 16.96
CA LEU A 86 -5.54 5.29 16.51
C LEU A 86 -4.64 6.11 17.45
N THR A 87 -4.24 5.58 18.61
CA THR A 87 -3.28 6.24 19.50
C THR A 87 -1.84 5.99 19.08
N LYS A 88 -1.57 4.93 18.30
CA LYS A 88 -0.23 4.64 17.80
C LYS A 88 0.22 5.69 16.79
N ARG A 89 1.52 5.94 16.79
CA ARG A 89 2.19 6.93 15.95
C ARG A 89 3.40 6.30 15.27
N PRO A 90 3.80 6.80 14.08
CA PRO A 90 5.00 6.32 13.42
C PRO A 90 6.23 6.53 14.32
N PRO A 91 7.26 5.66 14.24
CA PRO A 91 8.48 5.80 15.03
C PRO A 91 9.22 7.14 14.88
N TRP A 92 8.99 7.83 13.77
CA TRP A 92 9.58 9.13 13.42
C TRP A 92 8.61 10.32 13.61
N ASP A 93 7.52 10.16 14.34
CA ASP A 93 6.52 11.23 14.58
C ASP A 93 7.13 12.52 15.18
N SER A 94 8.25 12.39 15.89
CA SER A 94 9.00 13.52 16.45
C SER A 94 10.02 14.17 15.50
N GLN A 95 10.12 13.68 14.25
CA GLN A 95 11.08 14.17 13.26
C GLN A 95 10.36 14.85 12.09
N PRO A 96 10.94 15.91 11.50
CA PRO A 96 10.35 16.54 10.33
C PRO A 96 10.32 15.56 9.16
N LEU A 97 9.18 15.51 8.47
CA LEU A 97 9.05 14.69 7.26
C LEU A 97 9.93 15.25 6.13
N PRO A 98 10.42 14.40 5.23
CA PRO A 98 11.16 14.84 4.04
C PRO A 98 10.34 15.84 3.20
N PRO A 99 10.96 16.85 2.56
CA PRO A 99 10.24 17.88 1.80
C PRO A 99 9.36 17.35 0.66
N GLN A 100 9.67 16.17 0.12
CA GLN A 100 8.88 15.50 -0.91
C GLN A 100 7.53 14.95 -0.39
N VAL A 101 7.37 14.81 0.93
CA VAL A 101 6.13 14.33 1.55
C VAL A 101 5.19 15.51 1.77
N ILE A 102 4.30 15.73 0.82
CA ILE A 102 3.38 16.88 0.82
C ILE A 102 1.93 16.50 1.16
N ASN A 103 1.57 15.22 1.03
CA ASN A 103 0.24 14.67 1.29
C ASN A 103 0.31 13.17 1.62
N LEU A 104 -0.82 12.56 1.97
CA LEU A 104 -0.86 11.12 2.29
C LEU A 104 -0.50 10.21 1.11
N ALA A 105 -0.74 10.64 -0.14
CA ALA A 105 -0.37 9.87 -1.31
C ALA A 105 1.15 9.80 -1.55
N THR A 106 1.91 10.77 -1.03
CA THR A 106 3.38 10.83 -1.11
C THR A 106 4.07 10.44 0.21
N TYR A 107 3.28 10.09 1.24
CA TYR A 107 3.78 9.74 2.57
C TYR A 107 4.66 8.50 2.58
N TYR A 108 4.22 7.47 1.84
CA TYR A 108 4.92 6.21 1.74
C TYR A 108 5.68 6.15 0.42
N ALA A 109 7.01 6.24 0.50
CA ALA A 109 7.87 6.18 -0.67
C ALA A 109 9.17 5.44 -0.37
N THR A 110 9.72 4.81 -1.39
CA THR A 110 11.07 4.25 -1.36
C THR A 110 12.11 5.38 -1.21
N PRO A 111 13.36 5.07 -0.81
CA PRO A 111 14.44 6.06 -0.79
C PRO A 111 14.70 6.75 -2.14
N ARG A 112 14.24 6.16 -3.25
CA ARG A 112 14.34 6.71 -4.61
C ARG A 112 13.17 7.63 -4.99
N GLY A 113 12.19 7.81 -4.10
CA GLY A 113 11.02 8.65 -4.32
C GLY A 113 9.86 7.98 -5.06
N VAL A 114 9.94 6.66 -5.31
CA VAL A 114 8.81 5.89 -5.88
C VAL A 114 7.81 5.62 -4.77
N THR A 115 6.55 6.04 -4.93
CA THR A 115 5.52 5.89 -3.89
C THR A 115 4.98 4.47 -3.82
N TYR A 116 4.36 4.10 -2.71
CA TYR A 116 3.69 2.79 -2.61
C TYR A 116 2.52 2.66 -3.58
N PHE A 117 1.86 3.77 -3.91
CA PHE A 117 0.87 3.80 -4.98
C PHE A 117 1.50 3.43 -6.33
N ASP A 118 2.65 4.02 -6.68
CA ASP A 118 3.34 3.70 -7.93
C ASP A 118 3.74 2.21 -7.98
N LEU A 119 4.31 1.69 -6.88
CA LEU A 119 4.67 0.27 -6.77
C LEU A 119 3.46 -0.65 -6.96
N LEU A 120 2.33 -0.32 -6.34
CA LEU A 120 1.12 -1.12 -6.47
C LEU A 120 0.51 -0.99 -7.87
N PHE A 121 0.51 0.19 -8.49
CA PHE A 121 0.08 0.35 -9.88
C PHE A 121 0.93 -0.47 -10.85
N HIS A 122 2.25 -0.50 -10.66
CA HIS A 122 3.14 -1.34 -11.46
C HIS A 122 2.87 -2.83 -11.25
N ALA A 123 2.66 -3.28 -10.01
CA ALA A 123 2.27 -4.66 -9.73
C ALA A 123 0.94 -5.03 -10.40
N LEU A 124 -0.05 -4.12 -10.40
CA LEU A 124 -1.31 -4.32 -11.10
C LEU A 124 -1.11 -4.40 -12.61
N ASP A 125 -0.33 -3.49 -13.20
CA ASP A 125 -0.05 -3.49 -14.64
C ASP A 125 0.61 -4.81 -15.08
N ASP A 126 1.65 -5.25 -14.36
CA ASP A 126 2.31 -6.52 -14.65
C ASP A 126 1.37 -7.72 -14.48
N ALA A 127 0.58 -7.76 -13.41
CA ALA A 127 -0.38 -8.83 -13.17
C ALA A 127 -1.38 -8.98 -14.31
N GLN A 128 -1.82 -7.86 -14.89
CA GLN A 128 -2.69 -7.85 -16.04
C GLN A 128 -1.98 -8.35 -17.32
N GLU A 129 -0.71 -7.98 -17.51
CA GLU A 129 0.10 -8.40 -18.66
C GLU A 129 0.40 -9.90 -18.63
N VAL A 130 0.84 -10.43 -17.49
CA VAL A 130 1.23 -11.84 -17.34
C VAL A 130 0.08 -12.76 -16.92
N LYS A 131 -1.08 -12.20 -16.55
CA LYS A 131 -2.27 -12.91 -16.06
C LYS A 131 -1.98 -13.76 -14.82
N ILE A 132 -1.32 -13.14 -13.84
CA ILE A 132 -0.93 -13.77 -12.58
C ILE A 132 -1.38 -12.87 -11.43
N ASP A 133 -1.92 -13.50 -10.39
CA ASP A 133 -2.45 -12.81 -9.21
C ASP A 133 -1.36 -11.97 -8.51
N VAL A 134 -1.77 -10.82 -7.97
CA VAL A 134 -0.89 -10.01 -7.11
C VAL A 134 -0.97 -10.56 -5.69
N VAL A 135 0.18 -10.76 -5.06
CA VAL A 135 0.27 -11.19 -3.66
C VAL A 135 1.11 -10.23 -2.86
N ILE A 136 0.80 -10.07 -1.56
CA ILE A 136 1.75 -9.48 -0.62
C ILE A 136 2.62 -10.62 -0.09
N ARG A 137 3.93 -10.54 -0.34
CA ARG A 137 4.88 -11.54 0.12
C ARG A 137 6.12 -10.92 0.75
N LYS A 138 6.81 -11.70 1.57
CA LYS A 138 8.13 -11.34 2.08
C LYS A 138 9.14 -11.44 0.94
N SER A 139 10.15 -10.56 0.97
CA SER A 139 11.29 -10.67 0.06
C SER A 139 11.95 -12.04 0.22
N ILE A 140 12.13 -12.73 -0.90
CA ILE A 140 12.92 -13.96 -0.99
C ILE A 140 14.38 -13.54 -1.20
N ALA A 141 14.90 -12.64 -0.36
CA ALA A 141 16.34 -12.50 -0.25
C ALA A 141 16.84 -13.82 0.33
N ASP A 142 17.61 -14.54 -0.48
CA ASP A 142 18.14 -15.87 -0.22
C ASP A 142 18.42 -16.15 1.27
N LYS A 143 17.90 -17.27 1.76
CA LYS A 143 18.41 -17.92 2.98
C LYS A 143 19.79 -18.54 2.71
N THR A 144 20.73 -17.78 2.17
CA THR A 144 22.15 -18.16 2.11
C THR A 144 22.95 -17.25 3.01
N SER A 145 22.92 -17.57 4.31
CA SER A 145 24.10 -17.68 5.20
C SER A 145 23.65 -18.09 6.59
#